data_AF-A0A960KW85-F1
#
_entry.id   AF-A0A960KW85-F1
#
_cell.length_a   1.000
_cell.length_b   1.000
_cell.length_c   1.000
_cell.angle_alpha   90.00
_cell.angle_beta   90.00
_cell.angle_gamma   90.00
#
_symmetry.space_group_name_H-M   'P 1'
#
loop_
_entity.id
_entity.type
_entity.pdbx_description
1 polymer ?
#
loop_
_entity_poly.entity_id
_entity_poly.type
_entity_poly.pdbx_seq_one_letter_code
_entity_poly.pdbx_strand_id
1 'polypeptide(L)'
;SGSACTSASLEPSYVLRALGVGDELAHSSLRFGLGRFTTEEEVDYTIQRVSEAVKKLRDMSPLYEMAKEGIDLKSINWTAH
;
A
#
# COMPACT_ATOMS: atom_id res chain seq x y z
N SER A 1 -22.25 -0.79 9.19
CA SER A 1 -21.71 -0.69 7.83
C SER A 1 -20.20 -0.92 7.92
N GLY A 2 -19.72 -2.15 8.03
CA GLY A 2 -19.51 -3.03 6.87
C GLY A 2 -18.14 -2.84 6.22
N SER A 3 -17.48 -1.70 6.47
CA SER A 3 -16.07 -1.51 6.19
C SER A 3 -15.28 -2.19 7.31
N ALA A 4 -14.20 -2.91 7.01
CA ALA A 4 -13.28 -3.48 7.99
C ALA A 4 -12.50 -2.39 8.79
N CYS A 5 -13.14 -1.25 9.04
CA CYS A 5 -12.63 -0.06 9.68
C CYS A 5 -13.05 -0.05 11.16
N THR A 6 -12.73 -1.11 11.90
CA THR A 6 -12.57 -1.11 13.37
C THR A 6 -12.00 -2.46 13.79
N SER A 7 -10.79 -2.74 13.36
CA SER A 7 -9.94 -3.77 13.98
C SER A 7 -8.76 -3.01 14.58
N ALA A 8 -8.71 -2.93 15.90
CA ALA A 8 -7.64 -2.30 16.67
C ALA A 8 -6.29 -3.05 16.57
N SER A 9 -6.13 -3.89 15.55
CA SER A 9 -4.97 -4.72 15.32
C SER A 9 -4.33 -4.32 14.00
N LEU A 10 -3.07 -3.90 14.09
CA LEU A 10 -2.18 -3.52 12.99
C LEU A 10 -1.70 -4.74 12.20
N GLU A 11 -2.50 -5.81 12.13
CA GLU A 11 -2.10 -7.07 11.47
C GLU A 11 -2.40 -6.99 9.96
N PRO A 12 -1.46 -7.42 9.10
CA PRO A 12 -1.66 -7.40 7.66
C PRO A 12 -2.69 -8.45 7.22
N SER A 13 -3.24 -8.25 6.02
CA SER A 13 -4.27 -9.12 5.45
C SER A 13 -3.83 -10.59 5.41
N TYR A 14 -4.57 -11.46 6.11
CA TYR A 14 -4.33 -12.91 6.10
C TYR A 14 -4.45 -13.51 4.69
N VAL A 15 -5.27 -12.91 3.82
CA VAL A 15 -5.40 -13.34 2.41
C VAL A 15 -4.12 -13.04 1.64
N LEU A 16 -3.55 -11.85 1.82
CA LEU A 16 -2.30 -11.47 1.14
C LEU A 16 -1.12 -12.31 1.67
N ARG A 17 -1.06 -12.54 2.99
CA ARG A 17 -0.11 -13.49 3.59
C ARG A 17 -0.24 -14.89 2.99
N ALA A 18 -1.46 -15.41 2.85
CA ALA A 18 -1.70 -16.73 2.25
C ALA A 18 -1.28 -16.80 0.77
N LEU A 19 -1.30 -15.67 0.05
CA LEU A 19 -0.77 -15.56 -1.31
C LEU A 19 0.76 -15.39 -1.36
N GLY A 20 1.44 -15.42 -0.22
CA GLY A 20 2.90 -15.25 -0.13
C GLY A 20 3.37 -13.80 -0.23
N VAL A 21 2.46 -12.82 -0.09
CA VAL A 21 2.83 -11.41 -0.03
C VAL A 21 3.43 -11.13 1.34
N GLY A 22 4.64 -10.58 1.38
CA GLY A 22 5.30 -10.20 2.63
C GLY A 22 4.54 -9.13 3.40
N ASP A 23 4.70 -9.11 4.73
CA ASP A 23 3.91 -8.28 5.65
C ASP A 23 3.96 -6.78 5.30
N GLU A 24 5.13 -6.25 4.93
CA GLU A 24 5.28 -4.85 4.50
C GLU A 24 4.40 -4.52 3.28
N LEU A 25 4.43 -5.39 2.26
CA LEU A 25 3.61 -5.21 1.06
C LEU A 25 2.12 -5.38 1.37
N ALA A 26 1.78 -6.34 2.24
CA ALA A 26 0.41 -6.56 2.69
C ALA A 26 -0.15 -5.34 3.45
N HIS A 27 0.68 -4.62 4.21
CA HIS A 27 0.32 -3.35 4.85
C HIS A 27 0.14 -2.20 3.88
N SER A 28 0.95 -2.12 2.82
CA SER A 28 0.85 -1.08 1.80
C SER A 28 -0.20 -1.34 0.71
N SER A 29 -1.01 -2.41 0.85
CA SER A 29 -1.97 -2.83 -0.16
C SER A 29 -3.29 -2.07 -0.07
N LEU A 30 -3.84 -1.69 -1.23
CA LEU A 30 -5.16 -1.04 -1.35
C LEU A 30 -6.11 -1.92 -2.17
N ARG A 31 -7.40 -1.90 -1.84
CA ARG A 31 -8.46 -2.57 -2.61
C ARG A 31 -9.43 -1.54 -3.19
N PHE A 32 -9.43 -1.41 -4.51
CA PHE A 32 -10.41 -0.59 -5.22
C PHE A 32 -11.64 -1.43 -5.56
N GLY A 33 -12.82 -0.91 -5.28
CA GLY A 33 -14.10 -1.53 -5.64
C GLY A 33 -14.85 -0.64 -6.61
N LEU A 34 -15.29 -1.21 -7.73
CA LEU A 34 -16.15 -0.53 -8.70
C LEU A 34 -17.58 -1.02 -8.53
N GLY A 35 -18.55 -0.13 -8.67
CA GLY A 35 -19.97 -0.44 -8.52
C GLY A 35 -20.79 0.01 -9.72
N ARG A 36 -22.10 -0.31 -9.69
CA ARG A 36 -23.05 0.07 -10.76
C ARG A 36 -23.05 1.57 -11.07
N PHE A 37 -22.73 2.40 -10.08
CA PHE A 37 -22.79 3.86 -10.17
C PHE A 37 -21.42 4.49 -10.37
N THR A 38 -20.35 3.70 -10.48
CA THR A 38 -19.02 4.23 -10.72
C THR A 38 -18.94 4.77 -12.15
N THR A 39 -18.47 6.01 -12.30
CA THR A 39 -18.29 6.62 -13.63
C THR A 39 -16.83 6.60 -14.06
N GLU A 40 -16.58 6.79 -15.35
CA GLU A 40 -15.21 6.87 -15.89
C GLU A 40 -14.45 8.06 -15.26
N GLU A 41 -15.12 9.19 -15.05
CA GLU A 41 -14.51 10.38 -14.45
C GLU A 41 -14.06 10.13 -13.00
N GLU A 42 -14.79 9.34 -12.23
CA GLU A 42 -14.39 8.94 -10.87
C GLU A 42 -13.16 8.03 -10.88
N VAL A 43 -13.07 7.14 -11.88
CA VAL A 43 -11.90 6.28 -12.08
C VAL A 43 -10.68 7.12 -12.44
N ASP A 44 -10.82 8.03 -13.40
CA ASP A 44 -9.74 8.94 -13.82
C ASP A 44 -9.26 9.83 -12.67
N TYR A 45 -10.21 10.38 -11.90
CA TYR A 45 -9.90 11.14 -10.70
C TYR A 45 -9.12 10.31 -9.68
N THR A 46 -9.56 9.06 -9.43
CA THR A 46 -8.90 8.15 -8.49
C THR A 46 -7.48 7.81 -8.96
N ILE A 47 -7.29 7.51 -10.25
CA ILE A 47 -5.96 7.26 -10.84
C ILE A 47 -5.03 8.44 -10.59
N GLN A 48 -5.51 9.66 -10.86
CA GLN A 48 -4.70 10.86 -10.67
C GLN A 48 -4.30 11.04 -9.20
N ARG A 49 -5.25 10.93 -8.27
CA ARG A 49 -5.00 11.12 -6.84
C ARG A 49 -4.07 10.07 -6.25
N VAL A 50 -4.29 8.80 -6.58
CA VAL A 50 -3.43 7.71 -6.11
C VAL A 50 -2.01 7.87 -6.65
N SER A 51 -1.87 8.21 -7.94
CA SER A 51 -0.56 8.42 -8.55
C SER A 51 0.22 9.56 -7.90
N GLU A 52 -0.44 10.69 -7.62
CA GLU A 52 0.18 11.83 -6.94
C GLU A 52 0.55 11.50 -5.49
N ALA A 53 -0.34 10.83 -4.75
CA ALA A 53 -0.08 10.43 -3.37
C ALA A 53 1.10 9.46 -3.29
N VAL A 54 1.14 8.43 -4.15
CA VAL A 54 2.23 7.46 -4.20
C VAL A 54 3.56 8.13 -4.55
N LYS A 55 3.58 9.05 -5.53
CA LYS A 55 4.79 9.83 -5.87
C LYS A 55 5.28 10.62 -4.67
N LYS A 56 4.40 11.40 -4.03
CA LYS A 56 4.75 12.21 -2.87
C LYS A 56 5.31 11.35 -1.71
N LEU A 57 4.66 10.23 -1.40
CA LEU A 57 5.12 9.31 -0.34
C LEU A 57 6.48 8.71 -0.66
N ARG A 58 6.73 8.38 -1.93
CA ARG A 58 8.00 7.84 -2.41
C ARG A 58 9.12 8.87 -2.37
N ASP A 59 8.85 10.11 -2.77
CA ASP A 59 9.84 11.20 -2.73
C ASP A 59 10.29 11.53 -1.29
N MET A 60 9.45 11.23 -0.30
CA MET A 60 9.78 11.40 1.11
C MET A 60 10.33 10.13 1.77
N SER A 61 10.39 9.00 1.06
CA SER A 61 10.76 7.70 1.62
C SER A 61 12.24 7.40 1.38
N PRO A 62 13.08 7.37 2.43
CA PRO A 62 14.48 6.92 2.31
C PRO A 62 14.56 5.49 1.76
N LEU A 63 13.57 4.66 2.06
CA LEU A 63 13.52 3.26 1.64
C LEU A 63 13.34 3.13 0.14
N TYR A 64 12.57 4.04 -0.45
CA TYR A 64 12.37 4.07 -1.89
C TYR A 64 13.63 4.51 -2.63
N GLU A 65 14.40 5.45 -2.08
CA GLU A 65 15.71 5.83 -2.64
C GLU A 65 16.72 4.69 -2.53
N MET A 66 16.82 4.03 -1.38
CA MET A 66 17.68 2.84 -1.21
C MET A 66 17.30 1.71 -2.19
N ALA A 67 16.00 1.49 -2.42
CA ALA A 67 15.54 0.52 -3.40
C ALA A 67 15.93 0.91 -4.85
N LYS A 68 15.88 2.20 -5.21
CA LYS A 68 16.34 2.69 -6.53
C LYS A 68 17.84 2.48 -6.73
N GLU A 69 18.62 2.60 -5.66
CA GLU A 69 20.07 2.36 -5.68
C GLU A 69 20.42 0.86 -5.74
N GLY A 70 19.42 -0.03 -5.73
CA GLY A 70 19.60 -1.48 -5.82
C GLY A 70 19.98 -2.13 -4.48
N ILE A 71 19.81 -1.41 -3.37
CA ILE A 71 20.03 -1.95 -2.02
C ILE A 71 18.87 -2.88 -1.67
N ASP A 72 19.19 -4.12 -1.30
CA ASP A 72 18.18 -5.06 -0.80
C ASP A 72 17.71 -4.62 0.59
N LEU A 73 16.49 -4.10 0.66
CA LEU A 73 15.87 -3.63 1.90
C LEU A 73 15.73 -4.76 2.95
N LYS A 74 15.72 -6.03 2.53
CA LYS A 74 15.67 -7.18 3.45
C LYS A 74 17.01 -7.43 4.16
N SER A 75 18.10 -6.88 3.64
CA SER A 75 19.43 -7.00 4.23
C SER A 75 19.70 -5.92 5.31
N ILE A 76 18.81 -4.93 5.43
CA ILE A 76 18.93 -3.86 6.41
C ILE A 76 18.45 -4.39 7.77
N ASN A 77 19.27 -4.20 8.80
CA ASN A 77 18.90 -4.58 10.16
C ASN A 77 18.06 -3.45 10.79
N TRP A 78 16.75 -3.67 10.83
CA TRP A 78 15.80 -2.70 11.35
C TRP A 78 15.79 -2.71 12.88
N THR A 79 15.97 -1.56 13.53
CA THR A 79 15.60 -1.40 14.93
C THR A 79 14.07 -1.42 15.03
N ALA A 80 13.51 -2.53 15.50
CA ALA A 80 12.10 -2.63 15.83
C ALA A 80 11.79 -1.67 17.00
N HIS A 81 10.77 -0.82 16.82
CA HIS A 81 10.12 -0.07 17.89
C HIS A 81 8.79 -0.70 18.23
#